data_AF-A0A1F9ZLZ4-F1
#
_entry.id   AF-A0A1F9ZLZ4-F1
#
_cell.length_a   1.000
_cell.length_b   1.000
_cell.length_c   1.000
_cell.angle_alpha   90.00
_cell.angle_beta   90.00
_cell.angle_gamma   90.00
#
_symmetry.space_group_name_H-M   'P 1'
#
loop_
_entity.id
_entity.type
_entity.pdbx_description
1 polymer ?
#
loop_
_entity_poly.entity_id
_entity_poly.type
_entity_poly.pdbx_seq_one_letter_code
_entity_poly.pdbx_strand_id
1 'polypeptide(L)'
;MERYTHKSADNQRYILDVDRLIQTDEGYFGDAIALLGRFEDFYQDLILDQKNISNQLEALRMLEKTKTLRYRELFTQKLINQSILLHLEKYGLKEE
;
A
#
# COMPACT_ATOMS: atom_id res chain seq x y z
N MET A 1 -5.95 0.78 16.80
CA MET A 1 -4.53 0.45 16.51
C MET A 1 -3.68 1.25 17.47
N GLU A 2 -2.70 0.64 18.11
CA GLU A 2 -1.69 1.39 18.88
C GLU A 2 -0.87 2.25 17.91
N ARG A 3 -0.68 3.52 18.25
CA ARG A 3 0.06 4.46 17.41
C ARG A 3 1.50 4.55 17.90
N TYR A 4 2.45 4.18 17.05
CA TYR A 4 3.87 4.21 17.40
C TYR A 4 4.50 5.60 17.31
N THR A 5 4.02 6.47 16.41
CA THR A 5 4.61 7.79 16.19
C THR A 5 3.72 8.92 16.67
N HIS A 6 4.31 10.00 17.19
CA HIS A 6 3.61 11.23 17.54
C HIS A 6 4.19 12.41 16.76
N LYS A 7 3.46 13.53 16.70
CA LYS A 7 3.95 14.74 16.03
C LYS A 7 5.00 15.42 16.92
N SER A 8 6.06 15.91 16.29
CA SER A 8 7.02 16.84 16.91
C SER A 8 6.35 18.14 17.37
N ALA A 9 7.02 18.90 18.24
CA ALA A 9 6.52 20.19 18.72
C ALA A 9 6.22 21.19 17.60
N ASP A 10 6.94 21.13 16.48
CA ASP A 10 6.73 21.96 15.29
C ASP A 10 5.64 21.42 14.34
N ASN A 11 5.06 20.25 14.63
CA ASN A 11 4.09 19.52 13.82
C ASN A 11 4.54 19.14 12.39
N GLN A 12 5.83 19.30 12.07
CA GLN A 12 6.39 19.02 10.75
C GLN A 12 6.93 17.60 10.61
N ARG A 13 7.23 16.93 11.74
CA ARG A 13 7.87 15.62 11.76
C ARG A 13 7.08 14.63 12.62
N TYR A 14 7.24 13.36 12.29
CA TYR A 14 6.80 12.26 13.16
C TYR A 14 8.01 11.75 13.95
N ILE A 15 7.82 11.55 15.24
CA ILE A 15 8.83 11.07 16.19
C ILE A 15 8.35 9.75 16.78
N LEU A 16 9.28 8.81 16.97
CA LEU A 16 9.12 7.57 17.72
C LEU A 16 9.91 7.71 19.03
N ASP A 17 9.40 7.17 20.12
CA ASP A 17 10.13 7.14 21.39
C ASP A 17 11.41 6.30 21.25
N VAL A 18 12.53 6.81 21.79
CA VAL A 18 13.87 6.27 21.54
C VAL A 18 14.01 4.82 22.03
N ASP A 19 13.30 4.44 23.08
CA ASP A 19 13.27 3.09 23.64
C ASP A 19 12.58 2.06 22.73
N ARG A 20 11.79 2.52 21.74
CA ARG A 20 11.12 1.67 20.75
C ARG A 20 11.95 1.42 19.48
N LEU A 21 13.14 2.01 19.39
CA LEU A 21 14.04 1.87 18.25
C LEU A 21 15.37 1.24 18.70
N ILE A 22 15.66 0.04 18.21
CA ILE A 22 16.87 -0.71 18.53
C ILE A 22 17.83 -0.56 17.35
N GLN A 23 19.00 0.03 17.58
CA GLN A 23 20.06 0.07 16.57
C GLN A 23 20.89 -1.22 16.61
N THR A 24 21.20 -1.77 15.45
CA THR A 24 22.11 -2.90 15.25
C THR A 24 23.07 -2.60 14.11
N ASP A 25 23.98 -3.54 13.81
CA ASP A 25 24.93 -3.42 12.70
C ASP A 25 24.24 -3.39 11.32
N GLU A 26 23.02 -3.93 11.21
CA GLU A 26 22.25 -4.00 9.96
C GLU A 26 21.30 -2.80 9.77
N GLY A 27 21.09 -1.98 10.80
CA GLY A 27 20.19 -0.83 10.74
C GLY A 27 19.38 -0.64 12.02
N TYR A 28 18.10 -0.29 11.86
CA TYR A 28 17.18 -0.08 12.97
C TYR A 28 16.07 -1.12 12.99
N PHE A 29 15.74 -1.59 14.18
CA PHE A 29 14.68 -2.57 14.46
C PHE A 29 13.67 -1.97 15.43
N GLY A 30 12.45 -2.50 15.40
CA GLY A 30 11.36 -2.09 16.28
C GLY A 30 9.99 -2.27 15.62
N ASP A 31 8.92 -2.25 16.41
CA ASP A 31 7.57 -2.50 15.91
C ASP A 31 7.12 -1.49 14.85
N ALA A 32 7.57 -0.24 14.97
CA ALA A 32 7.32 0.81 13.99
C ALA A 32 7.99 0.50 12.64
N ILE A 33 9.24 0.03 12.66
CA ILE A 33 9.99 -0.36 11.46
C ILE A 33 9.35 -1.59 10.82
N ALA A 34 8.97 -2.59 11.62
CA ALA A 34 8.31 -3.79 11.12
C ALA A 34 6.93 -3.49 10.50
N LEU A 35 6.19 -2.53 11.07
CA LEU A 35 4.93 -2.07 10.49
C LEU A 35 5.15 -1.33 9.16
N LEU A 36 6.19 -0.49 9.08
CA LEU A 36 6.55 0.21 7.85
C LEU A 36 6.90 -0.78 6.74
N GLY A 37 7.76 -1.76 7.01
CA GLY A 37 8.13 -2.77 6.02
C GLY A 37 6.93 -3.57 5.51
N ARG A 38 6.03 -4.03 6.40
CA ARG A 38 4.79 -4.71 5.96
C ARG A 38 3.86 -3.80 5.16
N PHE A 39 3.86 -2.50 5.44
CA PHE A 39 3.08 -1.55 4.65
C PHE A 39 3.70 -1.36 3.26
N GLU A 40 5.03 -1.31 3.15
CA GLU A 40 5.75 -1.24 1.89
C GLU A 40 5.46 -2.49 1.03
N ASP A 41 5.56 -3.69 1.62
CA ASP A 41 5.19 -4.95 0.95
C ASP A 41 3.75 -4.89 0.43
N PHE A 42 2.79 -4.51 1.29
CA PHE A 42 1.39 -4.36 0.92
C PHE A 42 1.18 -3.37 -0.24
N TYR A 43 1.88 -2.23 -0.21
CA TYR A 43 1.76 -1.21 -1.25
C TYR A 43 2.31 -1.71 -2.59
N GLN A 44 3.47 -2.38 -2.58
CA GLN A 44 4.06 -2.99 -3.77
C GLN A 44 3.14 -4.06 -4.37
N ASP A 45 2.61 -4.95 -3.54
CA ASP A 45 1.64 -5.97 -3.95
C ASP A 45 0.39 -5.33 -4.57
N LEU A 46 -0.14 -4.27 -3.96
CA LEU A 46 -1.32 -3.56 -4.45
C LEU A 46 -1.09 -2.95 -5.85
N ILE A 47 0.08 -2.37 -6.10
CA ILE A 47 0.48 -1.84 -7.41
C ILE A 47 0.62 -2.96 -8.43
N LEU A 48 1.31 -4.05 -8.06
CA LEU A 48 1.53 -5.19 -8.93
C LEU A 48 0.20 -5.83 -9.33
N ASP A 49 -0.70 -6.01 -8.37
CA ASP A 49 -2.05 -6.51 -8.60
C ASP A 49 -2.85 -5.61 -9.52
N GLN A 50 -2.79 -4.29 -9.34
CA GLN A 50 -3.48 -3.34 -10.22
C GLN A 50 -3.01 -3.47 -11.68
N LYS A 51 -1.69 -3.67 -11.89
CA LYS A 51 -1.10 -3.91 -13.22
C LYS A 51 -1.56 -5.27 -13.79
N ASN A 52 -1.47 -6.33 -13.00
CA ASN A 52 -1.86 -7.67 -13.41
C ASN A 52 -3.34 -7.79 -13.76
N ILE A 53 -4.22 -7.19 -12.95
CA ILE A 53 -5.66 -7.12 -13.21
C ILE A 53 -5.94 -6.36 -14.52
N SER A 54 -5.24 -5.25 -14.75
CA SER A 54 -5.38 -4.49 -16.00
C SER A 54 -5.02 -5.32 -17.23
N ASN A 55 -3.92 -6.08 -17.16
CA ASN A 55 -3.52 -6.99 -18.23
C ASN A 55 -4.55 -8.11 -18.47
N GLN A 56 -5.07 -8.71 -17.40
CA GLN A 56 -6.11 -9.76 -17.50
C GLN A 56 -7.42 -9.22 -18.10
N LEU A 57 -7.85 -8.02 -17.69
CA LEU A 57 -9.04 -7.38 -18.25
C LEU A 57 -8.87 -7.11 -19.75
N GLU A 58 -7.69 -6.66 -20.17
CA GLU A 58 -7.39 -6.43 -21.59
C GLU A 58 -7.40 -7.72 -22.40
N ALA A 59 -6.78 -8.79 -21.88
CA ALA A 59 -6.87 -10.11 -22.49
C ALA A 59 -8.32 -10.61 -22.65
N LEU A 60 -9.17 -10.39 -21.64
CA LEU A 60 -10.59 -10.75 -21.73
C LEU A 60 -11.36 -9.88 -22.74
N ARG A 61 -10.99 -8.60 -22.92
CA ARG A 61 -11.58 -7.73 -23.94
C ARG A 61 -11.25 -8.19 -25.35
N MET A 62 -9.99 -8.55 -25.61
CA MET A 62 -9.56 -9.10 -26.90
C MET A 62 -10.29 -10.40 -27.26
N LEU A 63 -10.72 -11.16 -26.25
CA LEU A 63 -11.53 -12.38 -26.43
C LEU A 63 -13.05 -12.13 -26.40
N GLU A 64 -13.51 -10.87 -26.39
CA GLU A 64 -14.92 -10.46 -26.28
C GLU A 64 -15.64 -10.97 -25.01
N LYS A 65 -14.89 -11.34 -23.96
CA LYS A 65 -15.40 -11.94 -22.70
C LYS A 65 -15.77 -10.90 -21.63
N THR A 66 -16.24 -9.73 -22.03
CA THR A 66 -16.52 -8.60 -21.11
C THR A 66 -17.77 -8.77 -20.24
N LYS A 67 -18.69 -9.69 -20.60
CA LYS A 67 -19.92 -9.96 -19.86
C LYS A 67 -19.80 -11.09 -18.83
N THR A 68 -18.63 -11.72 -18.75
CA THR A 68 -18.39 -12.86 -17.85
C THR A 68 -18.35 -12.43 -16.38
N LEU A 69 -18.67 -13.37 -15.48
CA LEU A 69 -18.52 -13.15 -14.03
C LEU A 69 -17.07 -12.76 -13.69
N ARG A 70 -16.10 -13.49 -14.25
CA ARG A 70 -14.67 -13.24 -14.04
C ARG A 70 -14.26 -11.82 -14.42
N TYR A 71 -14.76 -11.29 -15.55
CA TYR A 71 -14.47 -9.91 -15.95
C TYR A 71 -15.03 -8.91 -14.92
N ARG A 72 -16.26 -9.12 -14.42
CA ARG A 72 -16.88 -8.26 -13.41
C ARG A 72 -16.14 -8.29 -12.07
N GLU A 73 -15.68 -9.46 -11.65
CA GLU A 73 -14.87 -9.63 -10.43
C GLU A 73 -13.55 -8.86 -10.55
N LEU A 74 -12.80 -9.08 -11.63
CA LEU A 74 -11.54 -8.38 -11.89
C LEU A 74 -11.73 -6.86 -11.99
N PHE A 75 -12.79 -6.41 -12.66
CA PHE A 75 -13.09 -4.99 -12.78
C PHE A 75 -13.42 -4.37 -11.42
N THR A 76 -14.22 -5.05 -10.60
CA THR A 76 -14.52 -4.61 -9.23
C THR A 76 -13.25 -4.54 -8.38
N GLN A 77 -12.40 -5.58 -8.43
CA GLN A 77 -11.13 -5.59 -7.70
C GLN A 77 -10.23 -4.42 -8.12
N LYS A 78 -10.15 -4.11 -9.42
CA LYS A 78 -9.41 -2.95 -9.94
C LYS A 78 -9.90 -1.63 -9.34
N LEU A 79 -11.21 -1.45 -9.22
CA LEU A 79 -11.81 -0.26 -8.63
C LEU A 79 -11.53 -0.15 -7.14
N ILE A 80 -11.57 -1.26 -6.41
CA ILE A 80 -11.22 -1.32 -4.98
C ILE A 80 -9.76 -0.93 -4.79
N ASN A 81 -8.84 -1.55 -5.53
CA ASN A 81 -7.41 -1.25 -5.47
C ASN A 81 -7.15 0.23 -5.78
N GLN A 82 -7.79 0.77 -6.82
CA GLN A 82 -7.69 2.20 -7.15
C GLN A 82 -8.22 3.11 -6.02
N SER A 83 -9.33 2.74 -5.39
CA SER A 83 -9.85 3.50 -4.25
C SER A 83 -8.89 3.52 -3.06
N ILE A 84 -8.21 2.39 -2.79
CA ILE A 84 -7.21 2.32 -1.72
C ILE A 84 -6.02 3.22 -2.06
N LEU A 85 -5.46 3.12 -3.27
CA LEU A 85 -4.34 3.94 -3.72
C LEU A 85 -4.65 5.44 -3.64
N LEU A 86 -5.84 5.86 -4.08
CA LEU A 86 -6.28 7.27 -3.96
C LEU A 86 -6.39 7.72 -2.51
N HIS A 87 -6.79 6.83 -1.60
CA HIS A 87 -6.85 7.15 -0.18
C HIS A 87 -5.45 7.32 0.41
N LEU A 88 -4.49 6.49 0.03
CA LEU A 88 -3.09 6.61 0.44
C LEU A 88 -2.46 7.91 -0.08
N GLU A 89 -2.70 8.26 -1.34
CA GLU A 89 -2.23 9.52 -1.95
C GLU A 89 -2.74 10.75 -1.19
N LYS A 90 -3.98 10.73 -0.70
CA LYS A 90 -4.54 11.81 0.13
C LYS A 90 -3.73 12.07 1.42
N TYR A 91 -3.05 11.05 1.95
CA TYR A 91 -2.18 11.17 3.11
C TYR A 91 -0.69 11.34 2.75
N GLY A 92 -0.37 11.53 1.47
CA GLY A 92 1.01 11.66 0.99
C GLY A 92 1.78 10.34 0.97
N LEU A 93 1.09 9.19 1.01
CA LEU A 93 1.70 7.86 0.98
C LEU A 93 1.76 7.31 -0.45
N LYS A 94 2.29 8.11 -1.37
CA LYS A 94 2.51 7.71 -2.76
C LYS A 94 4.01 7.57 -2.99
N GLU A 95 4.43 6.39 -3.42
CA GLU A 95 5.78 6.17 -3.93
C GLU A 95 5.90 6.86 -5.31
N GLU A 96 6.94 7.69 -5.50
CA GLU A 96 7.24 8.36 -6.79
C GLU A 96 7.93 7.43 -7.79
#